data_AF-A0A093ZU02-F1
#
_entry.id   AF-A0A093ZU02-F1
#
_cell.length_a   1.000
_cell.length_b   1.000
_cell.length_c   1.000
_cell.angle_alpha   90.00
_cell.angle_beta   90.00
_cell.angle_gamma   90.00
#
_symmetry.space_group_name_H-M   'P 1'
#
loop_
_entity.id
_entity.type
_entity.pdbx_description
1 polymer ?
#
loop_
_entity_poly.entity_id
_entity_poly.type
_entity_poly.pdbx_seq_one_letter_code
_entity_poly.pdbx_strand_id
1 'polypeptide(L)'
;MGKFFDQIDPNLEEWALAQSVFFTASAPTSGKHVNISPKGLPSSTLSILSPNLVAYVDATGSGNETISHIYENGRVTLMFCSFDTAPRIMRFFCTGRVIEWDDKDFDPWLAKMGNKNILGARAVIVLDVFKVQTSCGFGVPKLVKISASAADEEKGAECEYGFEDRETIGHWAKKKMDKNALFEYRQNNNHDSLDGLTGLKSARRDRGEQMLVADIRAWMRKVWGQKDAILVGFILAHLIYAMILAAQRLR
;
A
#
# COMPACT_ATOMS: atom_id res chain seq x y z
N MET A 1 11.46 10.86 -8.26
CA MET A 1 10.40 9.97 -8.75
C MET A 1 10.65 8.59 -8.18
N GLY A 2 9.61 7.88 -7.76
CA GLY A 2 9.79 6.47 -7.39
C GLY A 2 10.14 5.63 -8.63
N LYS A 3 10.83 4.51 -8.45
CA LYS A 3 11.01 3.53 -9.52
C LYS A 3 9.90 2.49 -9.43
N PHE A 4 9.43 2.03 -10.57
CA PHE A 4 8.39 1.00 -10.66
C PHE A 4 8.96 -0.25 -11.32
N PHE A 5 8.45 -1.40 -10.88
CA PHE A 5 8.79 -2.72 -11.39
C PHE A 5 7.50 -3.52 -11.50
N ASP A 6 7.41 -4.39 -12.50
CA ASP A 6 6.23 -5.26 -12.70
C ASP A 6 6.24 -6.46 -11.74
N GLN A 7 7.41 -6.77 -11.15
CA GLN A 7 7.61 -7.89 -10.26
C GLN A 7 8.69 -7.58 -9.20
N ILE A 8 8.81 -8.44 -8.20
CA ILE A 8 9.82 -8.39 -7.15
C ILE A 8 11.10 -9.03 -7.68
N ASP A 9 12.12 -8.22 -7.97
CA ASP A 9 13.45 -8.72 -8.30
C ASP A 9 14.20 -9.20 -7.03
N PRO A 10 15.20 -10.09 -7.14
CA PRO A 10 15.90 -10.66 -5.98
C PRO A 10 16.49 -9.62 -5.01
N ASN A 11 17.05 -8.52 -5.53
CA ASN A 11 17.58 -7.43 -4.71
C ASN A 11 16.50 -6.69 -3.91
N LEU A 12 15.27 -6.66 -4.42
CA LEU A 12 14.12 -6.04 -3.74
C LEU A 12 13.57 -7.00 -2.69
N GLU A 13 13.50 -8.29 -2.99
CA GLU A 13 13.14 -9.34 -2.03
C GLU A 13 14.06 -9.34 -0.81
N GLU A 14 15.37 -9.43 -1.03
CA GLU A 14 16.37 -9.43 0.05
C GLU A 14 16.22 -8.19 0.93
N TRP A 15 16.07 -7.02 0.29
CA TRP A 15 15.88 -5.77 1.01
C TRP A 15 14.56 -5.72 1.80
N ALA A 16 13.47 -6.29 1.27
CA ALA A 16 12.17 -6.36 1.96
C ALA A 16 12.27 -7.18 3.24
N LEU A 17 12.86 -8.38 3.13
CA LEU A 17 12.96 -9.35 4.21
C LEU A 17 13.96 -8.94 5.30
N ALA A 18 14.91 -8.05 4.97
CA ALA A 18 15.84 -7.47 5.92
C ALA A 18 15.21 -6.41 6.85
N GLN A 19 14.01 -5.91 6.56
CA GLN A 19 13.36 -4.91 7.43
C GLN A 19 12.82 -5.56 8.71
N SER A 20 12.79 -4.83 9.82
CA SER A 20 12.24 -5.35 11.09
C SER A 20 10.71 -5.33 11.16
N VAL A 21 10.08 -4.47 10.35
CA VAL A 21 8.63 -4.24 10.30
C VAL A 21 8.19 -3.98 8.87
N PHE A 22 7.01 -4.47 8.52
CA PHE A 22 6.28 -4.08 7.32
C PHE A 22 4.87 -3.60 7.70
N PHE A 23 4.20 -2.92 6.79
CA PHE A 23 2.88 -2.35 7.03
C PHE A 23 1.91 -2.90 6.00
N THR A 24 0.73 -3.30 6.44
CA THR A 24 -0.39 -3.61 5.55
C THR A 24 -1.29 -2.39 5.47
N ALA A 25 -1.63 -1.93 4.28
CA ALA A 25 -2.65 -0.91 4.05
C ALA A 25 -3.79 -1.51 3.23
N SER A 26 -5.02 -1.30 3.67
CA SER A 26 -6.23 -1.80 2.99
C SER A 26 -7.37 -0.81 3.21
N ALA A 27 -8.36 -0.83 2.32
CA ALA A 27 -9.52 0.04 2.44
C ALA A 27 -10.77 -0.66 1.89
N PRO A 28 -11.93 -0.42 2.50
CA PRO A 28 -13.18 -0.91 1.97
C PRO A 28 -13.54 -0.16 0.68
N THR A 29 -14.48 -0.68 -0.09
CA THR A 29 -14.96 -0.05 -1.32
C THR A 29 -15.80 1.18 -1.00
N SER A 30 -16.64 1.11 0.03
CA SER A 30 -17.61 2.14 0.38
C SER A 30 -17.48 2.71 1.79
N GLY A 31 -16.66 2.08 2.65
CA GLY A 31 -16.42 2.56 4.01
C GLY A 31 -15.50 3.80 4.06
N LYS A 32 -15.56 4.52 5.18
CA LYS A 32 -14.79 5.76 5.40
C LYS A 32 -13.40 5.53 6.01
N HIS A 33 -13.22 4.40 6.67
CA HIS A 33 -11.97 4.10 7.37
C HIS A 33 -10.98 3.48 6.40
N VAL A 34 -9.73 3.95 6.44
CA VAL A 34 -8.60 3.35 5.73
C VAL A 34 -7.73 2.69 6.79
N ASN A 35 -7.47 1.39 6.63
CA ASN A 35 -6.69 0.64 7.58
C ASN A 35 -5.20 0.71 7.25
N ILE A 36 -4.38 0.85 8.28
CA ILE A 36 -2.94 0.63 8.24
C ILE A 36 -2.53 -0.15 9.49
N SER A 37 -1.77 -1.22 9.32
CA SER A 37 -1.36 -2.06 10.45
C SER A 37 0.12 -2.44 10.32
N PRO A 38 0.96 -2.17 11.34
CA PRO A 38 2.31 -2.68 11.36
C PRO A 38 2.31 -4.19 11.65
N LYS A 39 3.25 -4.91 11.04
CA LYS A 39 3.48 -6.34 11.18
C LYS A 39 4.98 -6.54 11.42
N GLY A 40 5.32 -7.14 12.56
CA GLY A 40 6.71 -7.38 12.94
C GLY A 40 7.29 -8.66 12.34
N LEU A 41 8.61 -8.77 12.42
CA LEU A 41 9.37 -9.97 12.05
C LEU A 41 9.04 -10.47 10.61
N PRO A 42 9.27 -9.67 9.54
CA PRO A 42 9.01 -10.11 8.17
C PRO A 42 9.70 -11.43 7.84
N SER A 43 10.95 -11.61 8.25
CA SER A 43 11.70 -12.86 8.01
C SER A 43 11.03 -14.10 8.61
N SER A 44 10.27 -13.97 9.71
CA SER A 44 9.57 -15.09 10.34
C SER A 44 8.10 -15.21 9.94
N THR A 45 7.47 -14.15 9.42
CA THR A 45 6.02 -14.11 9.15
C THR A 45 5.65 -14.00 7.68
N LEU A 46 6.52 -13.41 6.85
CA LEU A 46 6.33 -13.18 5.41
C LEU A 46 7.23 -14.14 4.61
N SER A 47 6.69 -14.64 3.50
CA SER A 47 7.43 -15.37 2.45
C SER A 47 7.16 -14.74 1.10
N ILE A 48 8.22 -14.55 0.32
CA ILE A 48 8.13 -14.25 -1.11
C ILE A 48 8.30 -15.60 -1.82
N LEU A 49 7.23 -16.08 -2.46
CA LEU A 49 7.14 -17.44 -3.02
C LEU A 49 7.44 -17.46 -4.53
N SER A 50 7.21 -16.33 -5.19
CA SER A 50 7.62 -16.06 -6.57
C SER A 50 7.72 -14.54 -6.78
N PRO A 51 8.24 -14.06 -7.92
CA PRO A 51 8.35 -12.61 -8.20
C PRO A 51 7.03 -11.82 -8.07
N ASN A 52 5.88 -12.50 -8.15
CA ASN A 52 4.56 -11.86 -8.04
C ASN A 52 3.66 -12.51 -6.97
N LEU A 53 4.18 -13.41 -6.14
CA LEU A 53 3.39 -14.12 -5.14
C LEU A 53 4.06 -14.00 -3.77
N VAL A 54 3.36 -13.38 -2.84
CA VAL A 54 3.82 -13.26 -1.45
C VAL A 54 2.74 -13.76 -0.50
N ALA A 55 3.13 -14.28 0.64
CA ALA A 55 2.19 -14.70 1.68
C ALA A 55 2.71 -14.30 3.05
N TYR A 56 1.84 -13.88 3.95
CA TYR A 56 2.20 -13.71 5.35
C TYR A 56 1.20 -14.39 6.27
N VAL A 57 1.68 -14.88 7.40
CA VAL A 57 0.85 -15.48 8.44
C VAL A 57 0.27 -14.37 9.32
N ASP A 58 -1.06 -14.30 9.41
CA ASP A 58 -1.78 -13.38 10.29
C ASP A 58 -2.06 -14.07 11.63
N ALA A 59 -1.40 -13.59 12.68
CA ALA A 59 -1.65 -14.01 14.05
C ALA A 59 -2.90 -13.33 14.62
N THR A 60 -3.50 -13.97 15.61
CA THR A 60 -4.68 -13.48 16.31
C THR A 60 -4.39 -12.14 16.96
N GLY A 61 -5.25 -11.17 16.66
CA GLY A 61 -5.25 -9.83 17.26
C GLY A 61 -6.66 -9.28 17.32
N SER A 62 -6.84 -8.12 17.96
CA SER A 62 -8.16 -7.51 18.22
C SER A 62 -8.88 -7.00 16.96
N GLY A 63 -8.14 -6.63 15.91
CA GLY A 63 -8.71 -6.13 14.66
C GLY A 63 -8.72 -7.16 13.52
N ASN A 64 -9.60 -6.97 12.54
CA ASN A 64 -9.72 -7.82 11.34
C ASN A 64 -9.87 -7.03 10.02
N GLU A 65 -9.65 -5.71 10.04
CA GLU A 65 -9.90 -4.80 8.90
C GLU A 65 -9.27 -5.29 7.58
N THR A 66 -8.00 -5.72 7.59
CA THR A 66 -7.36 -6.24 6.37
C THR A 66 -8.05 -7.48 5.80
N ILE A 67 -8.49 -8.41 6.65
CA ILE A 67 -9.24 -9.61 6.21
C ILE A 67 -10.58 -9.17 5.61
N SER A 68 -11.34 -8.31 6.31
CA SER A 68 -12.63 -7.79 5.85
C SER A 68 -12.53 -7.08 4.50
N HIS A 69 -11.52 -6.23 4.30
CA HIS A 69 -11.29 -5.53 3.03
C HIS A 69 -10.86 -6.48 1.91
N ILE A 70 -10.09 -7.53 2.23
CA ILE A 70 -9.72 -8.55 1.25
C ILE A 70 -10.96 -9.33 0.81
N TYR A 71 -11.85 -9.73 1.73
CA TYR A 71 -13.12 -10.38 1.36
C TYR A 71 -14.02 -9.51 0.51
N GLU A 72 -14.09 -8.21 0.78
CA GLU A 72 -14.92 -7.29 0.00
C GLU A 72 -14.35 -7.01 -1.39
N ASN A 73 -13.06 -6.65 -1.48
CA ASN A 73 -12.49 -6.11 -2.72
C ASN A 73 -11.06 -6.54 -3.02
N GLY A 74 -10.43 -7.33 -2.15
CA GLY A 74 -9.09 -7.88 -2.36
C GLY A 74 -7.94 -6.87 -2.30
N ARG A 75 -8.18 -5.56 -2.26
CA ARG A 75 -7.10 -4.57 -2.40
C ARG A 75 -6.26 -4.44 -1.13
N VAL A 76 -4.96 -4.58 -1.30
CA VAL A 76 -4.00 -4.43 -0.21
C VAL A 76 -2.65 -3.95 -0.74
N THR A 77 -1.94 -3.21 0.10
CA THR A 77 -0.56 -2.80 -0.17
C THR A 77 0.30 -3.21 1.01
N LEU A 78 1.42 -3.88 0.72
CA LEU A 78 2.48 -4.02 1.71
C LEU A 78 3.48 -2.88 1.54
N MET A 79 3.86 -2.23 2.64
CA MET A 79 4.91 -1.22 2.66
C MET A 79 6.05 -1.60 3.59
N PHE A 80 7.27 -1.41 3.13
CA PHE A 80 8.50 -1.57 3.89
C PHE A 80 9.21 -0.21 3.92
N CYS A 81 9.86 0.13 5.03
CA CYS A 81 10.68 1.33 5.12
C CYS A 81 11.94 1.08 5.94
N SER A 82 13.04 1.70 5.53
CA SER A 82 14.30 1.65 6.27
C SER A 82 14.34 2.69 7.38
N PHE A 83 14.63 2.20 8.58
CA PHE A 83 15.07 3.01 9.73
C PHE A 83 16.61 3.02 9.88
N ASP A 84 17.34 2.46 8.92
CA ASP A 84 18.80 2.41 8.90
C ASP A 84 19.39 3.60 8.11
N THR A 85 20.70 3.71 8.03
CA THR A 85 21.46 4.79 7.38
C THR A 85 20.98 5.07 5.96
N ALA A 86 20.72 4.06 5.14
CA ALA A 86 20.22 4.25 3.78
C ALA A 86 18.68 4.38 3.74
N PRO A 87 18.12 5.53 3.35
CA PRO A 87 16.67 5.71 3.29
C PRO A 87 16.09 5.02 2.07
N ARG A 88 14.99 4.27 2.27
CA ARG A 88 14.18 3.70 1.20
C ARG A 88 12.80 3.34 1.73
N ILE A 89 11.79 3.54 0.91
CA ILE A 89 10.45 2.97 1.07
C ILE A 89 10.18 2.06 -0.12
N MET A 90 9.58 0.91 0.13
CA MET A 90 9.12 0.00 -0.91
C MET A 90 7.66 -0.36 -0.69
N ARG A 91 6.90 -0.44 -1.77
CA ARG A 91 5.50 -0.85 -1.76
C ARG A 91 5.30 -2.02 -2.72
N PHE A 92 4.59 -3.04 -2.27
CA PHE A 92 3.99 -4.06 -3.10
C PHE A 92 2.51 -3.74 -3.21
N PHE A 93 2.04 -3.44 -4.42
CA PHE A 93 0.61 -3.29 -4.70
C PHE A 93 0.06 -4.64 -5.10
N CYS A 94 -0.93 -5.12 -4.36
CA CYS A 94 -1.40 -6.49 -4.45
C CYS A 94 -2.92 -6.60 -4.46
N THR A 95 -3.39 -7.73 -4.97
CA THR A 95 -4.71 -8.27 -4.63
C THR A 95 -4.52 -9.47 -3.72
N GLY A 96 -5.38 -9.65 -2.72
CA GLY A 96 -5.26 -10.68 -1.71
C GLY A 96 -6.40 -11.69 -1.72
N ARG A 97 -6.14 -12.83 -1.06
CA ARG A 97 -7.14 -13.78 -0.57
C ARG A 97 -6.74 -14.25 0.83
N VAL A 98 -7.72 -14.70 1.60
CA VAL A 98 -7.52 -15.20 2.96
C VAL A 98 -7.72 -16.70 2.96
N ILE A 99 -6.80 -17.42 3.61
CA ILE A 99 -6.92 -18.85 3.92
C ILE A 99 -7.01 -18.94 5.44
N GLU A 100 -8.20 -19.22 5.96
CA GLU A 100 -8.42 -19.29 7.41
C GLU A 100 -7.82 -20.57 8.02
N TRP A 101 -7.62 -20.58 9.33
CA TRP A 101 -6.99 -21.68 10.05
C TRP A 101 -7.73 -23.03 9.93
N ASP A 102 -9.04 -23.01 9.66
CA ASP A 102 -9.89 -24.19 9.48
C ASP A 102 -10.07 -24.58 8.00
N ASP A 103 -9.47 -23.84 7.07
CA ASP A 103 -9.45 -24.18 5.66
C ASP A 103 -8.46 -25.35 5.41
N LYS A 104 -8.87 -26.32 4.58
CA LYS A 104 -8.03 -27.45 4.15
C LYS A 104 -6.69 -27.03 3.53
N ASP A 105 -6.61 -25.82 2.96
CA ASP A 105 -5.42 -25.30 2.29
C ASP A 105 -4.48 -24.58 3.26
N PHE A 106 -4.85 -24.38 4.53
CA PHE A 106 -4.03 -23.68 5.53
C PHE A 106 -2.66 -24.34 5.75
N ASP A 107 -2.64 -25.61 6.14
CA ASP A 107 -1.40 -26.36 6.36
C ASP A 107 -0.55 -26.49 5.07
N PRO A 108 -1.13 -26.80 3.89
CA PRO A 108 -0.40 -26.73 2.62
C PRO A 108 0.26 -25.38 2.35
N TRP A 109 -0.38 -24.26 2.70
CA TRP A 109 0.21 -22.92 2.54
C TRP A 109 1.33 -22.67 3.55
N LEU A 110 1.16 -23.05 4.81
CA LEU A 110 2.23 -22.96 5.80
C LEU A 110 3.48 -23.77 5.39
N ALA A 111 3.27 -24.97 4.82
CA ALA A 111 4.36 -25.80 4.30
C ALA A 111 5.12 -25.10 3.17
N LYS A 112 4.41 -24.50 2.20
CA LYS A 112 5.04 -23.70 1.12
C LYS A 112 5.85 -22.53 1.66
N MET A 113 5.43 -21.96 2.79
CA MET A 113 6.11 -20.84 3.45
C MET A 113 7.31 -21.27 4.31
N GLY A 114 7.65 -22.56 4.33
CA GLY A 114 8.76 -23.10 5.13
C GLY A 114 8.37 -23.47 6.56
N ASN A 115 7.11 -23.86 6.79
CA ASN A 115 6.56 -24.23 8.09
C ASN A 115 6.76 -23.15 9.16
N LYS A 116 6.44 -21.90 8.81
CA LYS A 116 6.45 -20.77 9.75
C LYS A 116 5.45 -21.03 10.87
N ASN A 117 5.95 -21.46 12.03
CA ASN A 117 5.11 -21.75 13.20
C ASN A 117 4.93 -20.47 14.01
N ILE A 118 3.80 -19.78 13.80
CA ILE A 118 3.40 -18.64 14.63
C ILE A 118 2.29 -19.10 15.57
N LEU A 119 2.57 -19.03 16.87
CA LEU A 119 1.57 -19.28 17.90
C LEU A 119 0.38 -18.32 17.71
N GLY A 120 -0.83 -18.88 17.65
CA GLY A 120 -2.05 -18.11 17.45
C GLY A 120 -2.29 -17.64 16.00
N ALA A 121 -1.64 -18.23 15.00
CA ALA A 121 -1.99 -18.02 13.60
C ALA A 121 -3.49 -18.30 13.36
N ARG A 122 -4.20 -17.34 12.75
CA ARG A 122 -5.64 -17.47 12.43
C ARG A 122 -5.92 -17.50 10.93
N ALA A 123 -4.98 -17.01 10.12
CA ALA A 123 -5.10 -17.04 8.67
C ALA A 123 -3.73 -16.92 7.99
N VAL A 124 -3.62 -17.42 6.77
CA VAL A 124 -2.58 -17.05 5.82
C VAL A 124 -3.16 -16.06 4.83
N ILE A 125 -2.52 -14.91 4.68
CA ILE A 125 -2.89 -13.88 3.73
C ILE A 125 -2.01 -14.04 2.51
N VAL A 126 -2.61 -14.47 1.40
CA VAL A 126 -1.88 -14.70 0.15
C VAL A 126 -2.15 -13.57 -0.81
N LEU A 127 -1.09 -13.00 -1.37
CA LEU A 127 -1.12 -11.77 -2.12
C LEU A 127 -0.45 -11.94 -3.48
N ASP A 128 -1.19 -11.59 -4.53
CA ASP A 128 -0.72 -11.51 -5.90
C ASP A 128 -0.26 -10.07 -6.16
N VAL A 129 1.04 -9.88 -6.28
CA VAL A 129 1.71 -8.58 -6.49
C VAL A 129 1.68 -8.24 -7.96
N PHE A 130 1.04 -7.14 -8.33
CA PHE A 130 0.96 -6.71 -9.73
C PHE A 130 1.85 -5.49 -10.04
N LYS A 131 2.42 -4.86 -9.01
CA LYS A 131 3.33 -3.73 -9.16
C LYS A 131 4.16 -3.51 -7.91
N VAL A 132 5.44 -3.21 -8.09
CA VAL A 132 6.35 -2.79 -7.03
C VAL A 132 6.77 -1.35 -7.25
N GLN A 133 6.86 -0.57 -6.17
CA GLN A 133 7.35 0.80 -6.20
C GLN A 133 8.40 1.02 -5.13
N THR A 134 9.54 1.61 -5.50
CA THR A 134 10.52 2.14 -4.54
C THR A 134 10.52 3.65 -4.54
N SER A 135 10.71 4.27 -3.37
CA SER A 135 10.89 5.71 -3.24
C SER A 135 11.96 6.05 -2.19
N CYS A 136 12.48 7.29 -2.25
CA CYS A 136 13.73 7.66 -1.59
C CYS A 136 13.67 7.72 -0.05
N GLY A 137 12.49 7.81 0.57
CA GLY A 137 12.36 7.82 2.04
C GLY A 137 13.11 8.93 2.78
N PHE A 138 13.50 10.03 2.10
CA PHE A 138 14.41 11.05 2.65
C PHE A 138 13.91 11.80 3.90
N GLY A 139 12.63 11.67 4.26
CA GLY A 139 12.07 12.22 5.49
C GLY A 139 11.66 11.16 6.52
N VAL A 140 11.88 9.86 6.28
CA VAL A 140 11.68 8.82 7.29
C VAL A 140 12.86 8.89 8.25
N PRO A 141 12.67 8.98 9.57
CA PRO A 141 13.79 9.07 10.51
C PRO A 141 14.64 7.79 10.50
N LYS A 142 15.88 7.89 10.97
CA LYS A 142 16.72 6.72 11.26
C LYS A 142 16.68 6.41 12.76
N LEU A 143 16.79 5.14 13.12
CA LEU A 143 16.97 4.71 14.50
C LEU A 143 18.44 4.90 14.88
N VAL A 144 18.71 5.53 16.01
CA VAL A 144 20.06 5.79 16.54
C VAL A 144 20.14 5.45 18.02
N LYS A 145 21.35 5.13 18.49
CA LYS A 145 21.63 4.95 19.92
C LYS A 145 21.74 6.33 20.57
N ILE A 146 20.89 6.63 21.56
CA ILE A 146 20.85 7.91 22.29
C ILE A 146 21.97 7.96 23.34
N SER A 147 22.28 6.83 23.98
CA SER A 147 23.25 6.75 25.08
C SER A 147 24.46 5.87 24.73
N ALA A 148 25.59 6.50 24.42
CA ALA A 148 26.91 5.91 24.63
C ALA A 148 27.95 7.02 24.68
N SER A 149 28.19 7.60 25.87
CA SER A 149 29.57 7.97 26.13
C SER A 149 30.36 6.65 26.27
N ALA A 150 31.62 6.61 25.83
CA ALA A 150 32.45 5.40 25.95
C ALA A 150 32.57 4.89 27.41
N ALA A 151 32.27 5.74 28.40
CA ALA A 151 32.25 5.41 29.82
C ALA A 151 30.97 4.69 30.30
N ASP A 152 29.87 4.76 29.54
CA ASP A 152 28.58 4.13 29.89
C ASP A 152 28.49 2.68 29.39
N GLU A 153 29.24 2.32 28.35
CA GLU A 153 29.32 0.95 27.82
C GLU A 153 30.02 0.00 28.80
N GLU A 154 30.99 0.49 29.60
CA GLU A 154 31.68 -0.30 30.63
C GLU A 154 30.81 -0.62 31.87
N LYS A 155 29.69 0.09 32.08
CA LYS A 155 28.84 -0.04 33.28
C LYS A 155 27.56 -0.86 33.07
N GLY A 156 27.35 -1.45 31.90
CA GLY A 156 26.14 -2.23 31.60
C GLY A 156 24.85 -1.41 31.65
N ALA A 157 24.94 -0.10 31.40
CA ALA A 157 23.77 0.77 31.34
C ALA A 157 22.84 0.37 30.18
N GLU A 158 21.53 0.47 30.40
CA GLU A 158 20.52 0.18 29.38
C GLU A 158 20.78 1.04 28.12
N CYS A 159 20.92 0.37 26.97
CA CYS A 159 21.06 1.03 25.69
C CYS A 159 19.74 1.71 25.31
N GLU A 160 19.73 3.04 25.31
CA GLU A 160 18.58 3.83 24.89
C GLU A 160 18.64 4.06 23.38
N TYR A 161 17.54 3.81 22.67
CA TYR A 161 17.41 4.03 21.24
C TYR A 161 16.34 5.09 20.96
N GLY A 162 16.57 5.91 19.93
CA GLY A 162 15.62 6.93 19.50
C GLY A 162 15.68 7.20 18.01
N PHE A 163 14.81 8.10 17.57
CA PHE A 163 14.74 8.51 16.17
C PHE A 163 15.45 9.84 15.95
N GLU A 164 16.29 9.88 14.93
CA GLU A 164 16.96 11.09 14.44
C GLU A 164 16.42 11.44 13.04
N ASP A 165 16.02 12.70 12.87
CA ASP A 165 15.55 13.22 11.59
C ASP A 165 16.67 13.29 10.55
N ARG A 166 16.30 13.10 9.28
CA ARG A 166 17.24 13.23 8.16
C ARG A 166 17.20 14.62 7.57
N GLU A 167 18.37 15.24 7.41
CA GLU A 167 18.49 16.49 6.65
C GLU A 167 18.32 16.31 5.13
N THR A 168 18.27 15.06 4.66
CA THR A 168 18.35 14.70 3.23
C THR A 168 17.26 15.36 2.39
N ILE A 169 16.04 15.49 2.94
CA ILE A 169 14.92 16.13 2.24
C ILE A 169 15.15 17.64 2.04
N GLY A 170 15.74 18.32 3.04
CA GLY A 170 16.10 19.73 2.97
C GLY A 170 17.20 19.98 1.94
N HIS A 171 18.25 19.16 1.97
CA HIS A 171 19.35 19.23 0.98
C HIS A 171 18.85 18.98 -0.44
N TRP A 172 17.96 18.01 -0.64
CA TRP A 172 17.33 17.74 -1.94
C TRP A 172 16.49 18.93 -2.43
N ALA A 173 15.67 19.52 -1.54
CA ALA A 173 14.82 20.66 -1.88
C ALA A 173 15.67 21.88 -2.28
N LYS A 174 16.69 22.21 -1.49
CA LYS A 174 17.65 23.29 -1.78
C LYS A 174 18.30 23.08 -3.15
N LYS A 175 18.85 21.90 -3.41
CA LYS A 175 19.46 21.56 -4.71
C LYS A 175 18.49 21.69 -5.88
N LYS A 176 17.20 21.42 -5.69
CA LYS A 176 16.17 21.61 -6.73
C LYS A 176 15.81 23.07 -6.94
N MET A 177 15.78 23.87 -5.88
CA MET A 177 15.55 25.31 -5.94
C MET A 177 16.71 26.03 -6.62
N ASP A 178 17.95 25.71 -6.24
CA ASP A 178 19.17 26.31 -6.81
C ASP A 178 19.27 26.07 -8.32
N LYS A 179 18.72 24.95 -8.81
CA LYS A 179 18.64 24.61 -10.23
C LYS A 179 17.40 25.14 -10.94
N ASN A 180 16.55 25.90 -10.26
CA ASN A 180 15.24 26.35 -10.72
C ASN A 180 14.34 25.21 -11.27
N ALA A 181 14.55 23.98 -10.82
CA ALA A 181 13.92 22.76 -11.36
C ALA A 181 12.80 22.24 -10.46
N LEU A 182 12.45 22.94 -9.39
CA LEU A 182 11.47 22.48 -8.41
C LEU A 182 10.04 22.51 -8.96
N PHE A 183 9.66 23.57 -9.68
CA PHE A 183 8.32 23.70 -10.27
C PHE A 183 8.12 22.70 -11.40
N GLU A 184 9.10 22.55 -12.30
CA GLU A 184 9.11 21.52 -13.33
C GLU A 184 8.99 20.11 -12.73
N TYR A 185 9.71 19.84 -11.63
CA TYR A 185 9.59 18.57 -10.93
C TYR A 185 8.15 18.34 -10.43
N ARG A 186 7.49 19.35 -9.85
CA ARG A 186 6.09 19.25 -9.40
C ARG A 186 5.14 19.00 -10.56
N GLN A 187 5.30 19.71 -11.67
CA GLN A 187 4.53 19.50 -12.90
C GLN A 187 4.62 18.05 -13.36
N ASN A 188 5.83 17.50 -13.41
CA ASN A 188 6.06 16.15 -13.92
C ASN A 188 5.62 15.05 -12.95
N ASN A 189 5.67 15.28 -11.63
CA ASN A 189 5.51 14.21 -10.63
C ASN A 189 4.26 14.33 -9.75
N ASN A 190 3.57 15.48 -9.72
CA ASN A 190 2.50 15.75 -8.76
C ASN A 190 1.18 16.18 -9.41
N HIS A 191 1.07 16.16 -10.73
CA HIS A 191 -0.15 16.56 -11.43
C HIS A 191 -1.25 15.48 -11.38
N ASP A 192 -0.90 14.20 -11.24
CA ASP A 192 -1.83 13.06 -11.16
C ASP A 192 -1.36 12.00 -10.14
N SER A 193 -2.30 11.18 -9.67
CA SER A 193 -2.04 9.98 -8.86
C SER A 193 -1.72 8.76 -9.74
N LEU A 194 -1.30 7.65 -9.12
CA LEU A 194 -1.06 6.38 -9.82
C LEU A 194 -2.32 5.79 -10.46
N ASP A 195 -3.49 6.09 -9.89
CA ASP A 195 -4.80 5.68 -10.42
C ASP A 195 -5.40 6.74 -11.36
N GLY A 196 -4.58 7.74 -11.72
CA GLY A 196 -4.95 8.84 -12.59
C GLY A 196 -5.94 9.83 -11.97
N LEU A 197 -6.09 9.87 -10.65
CA LEU A 197 -6.84 10.94 -9.99
C LEU A 197 -6.07 12.25 -10.10
N THR A 198 -6.79 13.35 -10.25
CA THR A 198 -6.19 14.67 -10.37
C THR A 198 -5.39 15.03 -9.11
N GLY A 199 -4.15 15.49 -9.29
CA GLY A 199 -3.22 15.85 -8.24
C GLY A 199 -3.20 17.36 -7.90
N LEU A 200 -2.00 17.86 -7.62
CA LEU A 200 -1.76 19.21 -7.11
C LEU A 200 -2.21 20.28 -8.11
N LYS A 201 -3.15 21.15 -7.70
CA LYS A 201 -3.72 22.21 -8.56
C LYS A 201 -2.67 23.16 -9.14
N SER A 202 -1.62 23.52 -8.39
CA SER A 202 -0.53 24.36 -8.92
C SER A 202 0.25 23.65 -10.03
N ALA A 203 0.68 22.40 -9.80
CA ALA A 203 1.37 21.60 -10.81
C ALA A 203 0.55 21.44 -12.10
N ARG A 204 -0.76 21.22 -11.96
CA ARG A 204 -1.71 21.13 -13.08
C ARG A 204 -1.84 22.45 -13.84
N ARG A 205 -1.93 23.59 -13.12
CA ARG A 205 -2.01 24.93 -13.74
C ARG A 205 -0.75 25.26 -14.50
N ASP A 206 0.41 25.00 -13.91
CA ASP A 206 1.69 25.30 -14.53
C ASP A 206 1.95 24.42 -15.77
N ARG A 207 1.28 23.26 -15.87
CA ARG A 207 1.28 22.41 -17.07
C ARG A 207 0.28 22.87 -18.15
N GLY A 208 -0.51 23.91 -17.89
CA GLY A 208 -1.52 24.41 -18.81
C GLY A 208 -2.77 23.53 -18.92
N GLU A 209 -3.07 22.72 -17.89
CA GLU A 209 -4.23 21.83 -17.91
C GLU A 209 -5.54 22.60 -17.73
N GLN A 210 -6.53 22.28 -18.58
CA GLN A 210 -7.91 22.76 -18.43
C GLN A 210 -8.59 22.05 -17.26
N MET A 211 -8.61 22.70 -16.09
CA MET A 211 -9.07 22.12 -14.81
C MET A 211 -10.43 21.45 -14.89
N LEU A 212 -11.42 22.15 -15.47
CA LEU A 212 -12.79 21.66 -15.56
C LEU A 212 -12.90 20.39 -16.39
N VAL A 213 -12.20 20.33 -17.53
CA VAL A 213 -12.17 19.15 -18.40
C VAL A 213 -11.53 17.95 -17.70
N ALA A 214 -10.42 18.19 -17.00
CA ALA A 214 -9.70 17.16 -16.28
C ALA A 214 -10.47 16.61 -15.07
N ASP A 215 -11.13 17.48 -14.31
CA ASP A 215 -11.97 17.10 -13.17
C ASP A 215 -13.21 16.33 -13.65
N ILE A 216 -13.84 16.74 -14.76
CA ILE A 216 -14.93 16.00 -15.42
C ILE A 216 -14.45 14.62 -15.88
N ARG A 217 -13.26 14.52 -16.48
CA ARG A 217 -12.67 13.23 -16.90
C ARG A 217 -12.37 12.32 -15.71
N ALA A 218 -11.89 12.86 -14.59
CA ALA A 218 -11.65 12.10 -13.37
C ALA A 218 -12.97 11.61 -12.76
N TRP A 219 -14.00 12.46 -12.71
CA TRP A 219 -15.34 12.08 -12.27
C TRP A 219 -15.94 10.98 -13.16
N MET A 220 -15.84 11.12 -14.48
CA MET A 220 -16.30 10.10 -15.42
C MET A 220 -15.61 8.74 -15.17
N ARG A 221 -14.29 8.71 -15.01
CA ARG A 221 -13.56 7.48 -14.67
C ARG A 221 -14.03 6.84 -13.37
N LYS A 222 -14.32 7.65 -12.35
CA LYS A 222 -14.90 7.16 -11.10
C LYS A 222 -16.26 6.49 -11.34
N VAL A 223 -17.14 7.11 -12.12
CA VAL A 223 -18.47 6.54 -12.46
C VAL A 223 -18.31 5.21 -13.21
N TRP A 224 -17.49 5.18 -14.26
CA TRP A 224 -17.23 3.96 -15.04
C TRP A 224 -16.55 2.85 -14.23
N GLY A 225 -15.80 3.19 -13.19
CA GLY A 225 -15.21 2.24 -12.26
C GLY A 225 -16.24 1.46 -11.43
N GLN A 226 -17.47 1.98 -11.28
CA GLN A 226 -18.54 1.36 -10.49
C GLN A 226 -19.43 0.45 -11.36
N LYS A 227 -18.82 -0.57 -11.96
CA LYS A 227 -19.50 -1.47 -12.92
C LYS A 227 -20.77 -2.11 -12.35
N ASP A 228 -20.72 -2.57 -11.11
CA ASP A 228 -21.86 -3.23 -10.46
C ASP A 228 -23.03 -2.27 -10.27
N ALA A 229 -22.76 -1.02 -9.86
CA ALA A 229 -23.78 0.00 -9.70
C ALA A 229 -24.42 0.37 -11.05
N ILE A 230 -23.62 0.47 -12.12
CA ILE A 230 -24.13 0.72 -13.47
C ILE A 230 -25.03 -0.43 -13.94
N LEU A 231 -24.59 -1.67 -13.74
CA LEU A 231 -25.35 -2.86 -14.13
C LEU A 231 -26.68 -2.94 -13.37
N VAL A 232 -26.66 -2.78 -12.05
CA VAL A 232 -27.87 -2.77 -11.22
C VAL A 232 -28.81 -1.64 -11.65
N GLY A 233 -28.28 -0.44 -11.92
CA GLY A 233 -29.07 0.68 -12.41
C GLY A 233 -29.75 0.38 -13.75
N PHE A 234 -29.05 -0.27 -14.68
CA PHE A 234 -29.62 -0.68 -15.96
C PHE A 234 -30.73 -1.71 -15.81
N ILE A 235 -30.53 -2.72 -14.97
CA ILE A 235 -31.53 -3.75 -14.66
C ILE A 235 -32.77 -3.09 -14.04
N LEU A 236 -32.58 -2.22 -13.05
CA LEU A 236 -33.69 -1.53 -12.38
C LEU A 236 -34.50 -0.66 -13.36
N ALA A 237 -33.81 0.06 -14.26
CA ALA A 237 -34.47 0.86 -15.29
C ALA A 237 -35.33 0.01 -16.24
N HIS A 238 -34.84 -1.17 -16.64
CA HIS A 238 -35.60 -2.11 -17.49
C HIS A 238 -36.82 -2.67 -16.77
N LEU A 239 -36.69 -3.02 -15.49
CA LEU A 239 -37.81 -3.49 -14.68
C LEU A 239 -38.89 -2.41 -14.54
N ILE A 240 -38.49 -1.17 -14.24
CA ILE A 240 -39.42 -0.04 -14.15
C ILE A 240 -40.13 0.18 -15.49
N TYR A 241 -39.40 0.16 -16.60
CA TYR A 241 -39.97 0.33 -17.94
C TYR A 241 -40.98 -0.79 -18.27
N ALA A 242 -40.65 -2.05 -17.98
CA ALA A 242 -41.54 -3.18 -18.20
C ALA A 242 -42.82 -3.08 -17.35
N MET A 243 -42.72 -2.64 -16.09
CA MET A 243 -43.88 -2.40 -15.22
C MET A 243 -44.80 -1.30 -15.78
N ILE A 244 -44.23 -0.20 -16.28
CA ILE A 244 -45.00 0.88 -16.91
C ILE A 244 -45.77 0.36 -18.14
N LEU A 245 -45.10 -0.41 -19.01
CA LEU A 245 -45.76 -1.00 -20.18
C LEU A 245 -46.87 -1.99 -19.81
N ALA A 246 -46.65 -2.83 -18.79
CA ALA A 246 -47.67 -3.74 -18.31
C ALA A 246 -48.89 -3.00 -17.73
N ALA A 247 -48.65 -1.94 -16.95
CA ALA A 247 -49.72 -1.11 -16.40
C ALA A 247 -50.52 -0.37 -17.49
N GLN A 248 -49.87 0.03 -18.58
CA GLN A 248 -50.55 0.63 -19.74
C GLN A 248 -51.43 -0.37 -20.49
N ARG A 249 -51.05 -1.65 -20.53
CA ARG A 249 -51.85 -2.72 -21.16
C ARG A 249 -53.06 -3.17 -20.34
N LEU A 250 -53.08 -2.86 -19.03
CA LEU A 250 -54.17 -3.18 -18.11
C LEU A 250 -55.21 -2.05 -18.00
N ARG A 251 -54.98 -0.91 -18.64
CA ARG A 251 -55.92 0.21 -18.78
C ARG A 251 -56.60 0.15 -20.14
#